data_AF-A0A969B247-F1
#
_entry.id   AF-A0A969B247-F1
#
_cell.length_a   1.000
_cell.length_b   1.000
_cell.length_c   1.000
_cell.angle_alpha   90.00
_cell.angle_beta   90.00
_cell.angle_gamma   90.00
#
_symmetry.space_group_name_H-M   'P 1'
#
loop_
_entity.id
_entity.type
_entity.pdbx_description
1 polymer ?
#
loop_
_entity_poly.entity_id
_entity_poly.type
_entity_poly.pdbx_seq_one_letter_code
_entity_poly.pdbx_strand_id
1 'polypeptide(L)'
;MRVRSVWRPWLVIVVLFGLSALLVVPSAAVAAEPGDAQERVNGEPPIELTSIINGIQIGFAKEYGKTTIWLRICADSPNFQLRSESVGRWSTEIFHRTDASGGCSPSPSSWWRMVYNADPNTDEVFRIYGTANDAVLDETAFMQRAARAECRVTSYGGGVCTPSTTPSPASVPNASIEEPDEGQTLSGTINVSGVVLDAGSWNGTSIDQVQIFNGTTLLGTANYGIARPDVATSYGDARFTNAGFNYQLDTTRLTNGDITLTVRYRSSISGQESSITRAVKIDNTSPDTTLPNGEITAPAENTQVGTTISVSATAIDNEGGSGVNRVEFYLAYNGKWNLIGAPSSSPYQVTYTLPVDLQSQGLILTIHVIDNAGNRRIDAGGYRRVTFIASQHTPNVKENWLPVEQRAYLNQRSLSDAISDGDVKCGAASMAMLLAMNGKISKDYNSMAAKAKEMYPHTLVGEVAFLYRMRAELSRQGLVAREHNLNTSAAWQLIKQEVDAGRPVLVRTAHGVVTPAGHLFVAVGYVEENGMRQLITYDPFGRWLGSCCTNNYDWNSRESGSAKGRWVHYNFDRLFGSANWLITARNPTLQATLADTLSPPDEISVEEESISTFNGSTDNTGALLYLPLLRR
;
A
#
# COMPACT_ATOMS: atom_id res chain seq x y z
N MET A 1 -40.45 -65.29 -18.16
CA MET A 1 -41.13 -66.57 -17.82
C MET A 1 -40.63 -67.64 -18.78
N ARG A 2 -40.28 -68.83 -18.25
CA ARG A 2 -39.91 -70.09 -18.93
C ARG A 2 -38.44 -70.33 -19.33
N VAL A 3 -37.77 -70.95 -18.37
CA VAL A 3 -36.84 -72.08 -18.49
C VAL A 3 -37.36 -73.18 -19.43
N ARG A 4 -36.46 -73.79 -20.21
CA ARG A 4 -36.45 -75.21 -20.67
C ARG A 4 -34.96 -75.55 -20.91
N SER A 5 -34.25 -76.36 -20.14
CA SER A 5 -34.37 -77.80 -19.79
C SER A 5 -34.45 -78.73 -21.01
N VAL A 6 -33.65 -79.81 -20.98
CA VAL A 6 -33.89 -81.20 -21.45
C VAL A 6 -32.52 -81.74 -21.94
N TRP A 7 -31.79 -82.52 -21.11
CA TRP A 7 -31.91 -83.95 -20.79
C TRP A 7 -30.98 -84.84 -21.64
N ARG A 8 -30.18 -85.66 -20.95
CA ARG A 8 -29.33 -86.75 -21.43
C ARG A 8 -30.17 -87.91 -22.00
N PRO A 9 -29.54 -88.85 -22.71
CA PRO A 9 -29.48 -90.19 -22.12
C PRO A 9 -28.15 -90.94 -22.27
N TRP A 10 -28.03 -91.90 -21.34
CA TRP A 10 -27.10 -93.03 -21.15
C TRP A 10 -27.30 -94.09 -22.25
N LEU A 11 -26.52 -95.15 -22.50
CA LEU A 11 -25.22 -95.72 -22.11
C LEU A 11 -25.20 -97.08 -22.86
N VAL A 12 -24.14 -97.45 -23.57
CA VAL A 12 -23.91 -98.86 -23.96
C VAL A 12 -22.43 -99.18 -23.76
N ILE A 13 -22.18 -100.07 -22.81
CA ILE A 13 -20.88 -100.67 -22.52
C ILE A 13 -20.74 -101.88 -23.43
N VAL A 14 -19.68 -101.92 -24.24
CA VAL A 14 -19.17 -103.14 -24.89
C VAL A 14 -17.75 -103.35 -24.39
N VAL A 15 -17.55 -104.45 -23.66
CA VAL A 15 -16.24 -104.92 -23.21
C VAL A 15 -15.66 -105.77 -24.35
N LEU A 16 -14.50 -105.35 -24.86
CA LEU A 16 -13.68 -106.12 -25.79
C LEU A 16 -12.23 -106.11 -25.26
N PHE A 17 -11.79 -107.27 -24.77
CA PHE A 17 -10.39 -107.54 -24.44
C PHE A 17 -9.61 -107.73 -25.75
N GLY A 18 -8.53 -106.98 -25.94
CA GLY A 18 -7.65 -107.10 -27.10
C GLY A 18 -6.30 -106.43 -26.90
N LEU A 19 -5.32 -107.26 -26.56
CA LEU A 19 -3.86 -107.12 -26.65
C LEU A 19 -3.21 -105.70 -26.65
N SER A 20 -2.42 -105.52 -25.59
CA SER A 20 -1.35 -104.55 -25.40
C SER A 20 -0.37 -104.40 -26.57
N ALA A 21 -0.33 -103.20 -27.14
CA ALA A 21 0.89 -102.59 -27.64
C ALA A 21 1.27 -101.45 -26.67
N LEU A 22 2.36 -101.62 -25.91
CA LEU A 22 2.96 -100.53 -25.14
C LEU A 22 3.50 -99.49 -26.13
N LEU A 23 2.65 -98.53 -26.49
CA LEU A 23 3.11 -97.23 -26.96
C LEU A 23 3.58 -96.47 -25.72
N VAL A 24 4.90 -96.50 -25.48
CA VAL A 24 5.56 -95.52 -24.62
C VAL A 24 5.38 -94.17 -25.31
N VAL A 25 4.31 -93.46 -24.98
CA VAL A 25 4.22 -92.03 -25.24
C VAL A 25 5.36 -91.42 -24.41
N PRO A 26 6.31 -90.69 -25.01
CA PRO A 26 7.23 -89.90 -24.21
C PRO A 26 6.35 -89.01 -23.34
N SER A 27 6.48 -89.10 -22.01
CA SER A 27 5.82 -88.14 -21.13
C SER A 27 6.22 -86.76 -21.65
N ALA A 28 5.26 -86.01 -22.20
CA ALA A 28 5.47 -84.61 -22.50
C ALA A 28 6.11 -84.00 -21.24
N ALA A 29 7.24 -83.31 -21.39
CA ALA A 29 7.85 -82.60 -20.28
C ALA A 29 6.76 -81.71 -19.69
N VAL A 30 6.29 -82.04 -18.48
CA VAL A 30 5.28 -81.23 -17.80
C VAL A 30 5.95 -79.88 -17.60
N ALA A 31 5.39 -78.83 -18.19
CA ALA A 31 5.95 -77.49 -18.12
C ALA A 31 5.95 -76.99 -16.66
N ALA A 32 6.75 -75.97 -16.36
CA ALA A 32 6.67 -75.33 -15.05
C ALA A 32 5.27 -74.71 -14.86
N GLU A 33 4.71 -74.91 -13.67
CA GLU A 33 3.36 -74.47 -13.32
C GLU A 33 3.40 -73.42 -12.20
N PRO A 34 2.36 -72.57 -12.11
CA PRO A 34 2.12 -71.73 -10.95
C PRO A 34 2.21 -72.51 -9.63
N GLY A 35 2.93 -71.96 -8.64
CA GLY A 35 2.97 -72.53 -7.28
C GLY A 35 1.81 -72.09 -6.38
N ASP A 36 1.00 -71.13 -6.85
CA ASP A 36 -0.18 -70.56 -6.19
C ASP A 36 0.02 -70.08 -4.74
N ALA A 37 1.26 -69.71 -4.39
CA ALA A 37 1.68 -69.30 -3.05
C ALA A 37 1.25 -70.29 -1.95
N GLN A 38 1.27 -71.59 -2.25
CA GLN A 38 0.98 -72.65 -1.28
C GLN A 38 2.01 -72.63 -0.15
N GLU A 39 1.56 -72.74 1.09
CA GLU A 39 2.46 -72.82 2.24
C GLU A 39 3.20 -74.17 2.25
N ARG A 40 4.51 -74.11 2.51
CA ARG A 40 5.36 -75.29 2.68
C ARG A 40 4.85 -76.16 3.84
N VAL A 41 4.58 -77.43 3.55
CA VAL A 41 4.11 -78.40 4.56
C VAL A 41 5.29 -79.19 5.15
N ASN A 42 5.19 -79.56 6.43
CA ASN A 42 6.19 -80.39 7.10
C ASN A 42 6.39 -81.73 6.37
N GLY A 43 7.63 -82.01 5.97
CA GLY A 43 8.02 -83.24 5.26
C GLY A 43 8.60 -83.01 3.85
N GLU A 44 8.52 -81.78 3.33
CA GLU A 44 9.16 -81.42 2.05
C GLU A 44 10.70 -81.30 2.15
N PRO A 45 11.43 -81.65 1.08
CA PRO A 45 12.89 -81.63 1.05
C PRO A 45 13.48 -80.26 1.42
N PRO A 46 14.70 -80.22 2.03
CA PRO A 46 15.30 -78.98 2.53
C PRO A 46 15.54 -77.98 1.40
N ILE A 47 15.45 -76.69 1.74
CA ILE A 47 15.77 -75.59 0.83
C ILE A 47 17.28 -75.37 0.91
N GLU A 48 17.99 -75.63 -0.18
CA GLU A 48 19.46 -75.75 -0.16
C GLU A 48 20.20 -74.48 -0.59
N LEU A 49 19.56 -73.59 -1.35
CA LEU A 49 20.14 -72.34 -1.84
C LEU A 49 19.19 -71.19 -1.55
N THR A 50 19.69 -70.10 -0.98
CA THR A 50 18.89 -68.90 -0.69
C THR A 50 19.51 -67.64 -1.32
N SER A 51 18.80 -66.97 -2.22
CA SER A 51 19.11 -65.61 -2.65
C SER A 51 18.32 -64.62 -1.79
N ILE A 52 18.95 -63.54 -1.33
CA ILE A 52 18.28 -62.46 -0.60
C ILE A 52 18.31 -61.22 -1.49
N ILE A 53 17.13 -60.71 -1.83
CA ILE A 53 16.96 -59.52 -2.67
C ILE A 53 15.97 -58.62 -1.93
N ASN A 54 16.33 -57.41 -1.51
CA ASN A 54 15.39 -56.42 -0.93
C ASN A 54 14.37 -56.99 0.09
N GLY A 55 14.81 -57.82 1.05
CA GLY A 55 13.93 -58.42 2.07
C GLY A 55 13.14 -59.67 1.63
N ILE A 56 13.17 -60.02 0.35
CA ILE A 56 12.67 -61.30 -0.18
C ILE A 56 13.80 -62.35 -0.16
N GLN A 57 13.59 -63.46 0.52
CA GLN A 57 14.44 -64.65 0.50
C GLN A 57 13.83 -65.65 -0.48
N ILE A 58 14.60 -66.07 -1.48
CA ILE A 58 14.16 -67.04 -2.49
C ILE A 58 15.01 -68.28 -2.38
N GLY A 59 14.38 -69.44 -2.31
CA GLY A 59 15.09 -70.70 -2.27
C GLY A 59 14.56 -71.76 -3.21
N PHE A 60 15.39 -72.77 -3.42
CA PHE A 60 15.14 -73.87 -4.36
C PHE A 60 15.13 -75.20 -3.61
N ALA A 61 14.20 -76.07 -3.96
CA ALA A 61 14.12 -77.43 -3.43
C ALA A 61 13.75 -78.40 -4.54
N LYS A 62 14.24 -79.64 -4.46
CA LYS A 62 13.91 -80.70 -5.42
C LYS A 62 12.61 -81.36 -5.03
N GLU A 63 11.56 -81.26 -5.85
CA GLU A 63 10.25 -81.85 -5.57
C GLU A 63 9.81 -82.71 -6.77
N TYR A 64 9.36 -83.94 -6.51
CA TYR A 64 8.91 -84.91 -7.53
C TYR A 64 9.84 -85.07 -8.75
N GLY A 65 11.15 -84.94 -8.55
CA GLY A 65 12.14 -85.08 -9.62
C GLY A 65 12.40 -83.81 -10.44
N LYS A 66 11.73 -82.69 -10.15
CA LYS A 66 11.96 -81.36 -10.71
C LYS A 66 12.35 -80.35 -9.62
N THR A 67 12.38 -79.06 -9.94
CA THR A 67 12.71 -77.97 -9.00
C THR A 67 11.48 -77.12 -8.66
N THR A 68 11.32 -76.79 -7.38
CA THR A 68 10.31 -75.86 -6.86
C THR A 68 11.02 -74.60 -6.37
N ILE A 69 10.47 -73.41 -6.68
CA ILE A 69 10.95 -72.11 -6.22
C ILE A 69 10.07 -71.64 -5.06
N TRP A 70 10.70 -71.30 -3.95
CA TRP A 70 10.09 -70.91 -2.69
C TRP A 70 10.44 -69.47 -2.34
N LEU A 71 9.51 -68.73 -1.76
CA LEU A 71 9.68 -67.35 -1.32
C LEU A 71 9.39 -67.21 0.17
N ARG A 72 10.18 -66.38 0.85
CA ARG A 72 9.97 -65.96 2.24
C ARG A 72 10.24 -64.46 2.35
N ILE A 73 9.46 -63.74 3.15
CA ILE A 73 9.53 -62.28 3.24
C ILE A 73 9.75 -61.86 4.69
N CYS A 74 10.70 -60.94 4.89
CA CYS A 74 11.00 -60.33 6.18
C CYS A 74 10.78 -58.82 6.11
N ALA A 75 9.75 -58.32 6.81
CA ALA A 75 9.41 -56.91 6.84
C ALA A 75 8.66 -56.52 8.12
N ASP A 76 8.60 -55.23 8.41
CA ASP A 76 7.93 -54.65 9.58
C ASP A 76 6.41 -54.43 9.37
N SER A 77 5.82 -55.12 8.39
CA SER A 77 4.41 -54.97 7.99
C SER A 77 3.69 -56.32 7.92
N PRO A 78 2.39 -56.38 8.29
CA PRO A 78 1.65 -57.64 8.42
C PRO A 78 1.08 -58.21 7.12
N ASN A 79 0.91 -57.40 6.06
CA ASN A 79 0.30 -57.87 4.81
C ASN A 79 1.33 -58.07 3.71
N PHE A 80 1.47 -59.32 3.27
CA PHE A 80 2.35 -59.72 2.17
C PHE A 80 1.54 -59.95 0.90
N GLN A 81 1.98 -59.36 -0.20
CA GLN A 81 1.44 -59.64 -1.53
C GLN A 81 2.52 -60.28 -2.38
N LEU A 82 2.17 -61.36 -3.08
CA LEU A 82 3.09 -62.23 -3.81
C LEU A 82 2.55 -62.50 -5.22
N ARG A 83 3.44 -62.60 -6.20
CA ARG A 83 3.10 -63.03 -7.57
C ARG A 83 4.26 -63.80 -8.17
N SER A 84 3.98 -64.74 -9.06
CA SER A 84 4.99 -65.36 -9.91
C SER A 84 4.60 -65.30 -11.37
N GLU A 85 5.60 -65.29 -12.24
CA GLU A 85 5.45 -65.30 -13.68
C GLU A 85 6.47 -66.26 -14.29
N SER A 86 6.07 -67.06 -15.27
CA SER A 86 6.99 -67.61 -16.27
C SER A 86 7.00 -66.66 -17.46
N VAL A 87 8.15 -66.02 -17.71
CA VAL A 87 8.25 -64.88 -18.63
C VAL A 87 7.73 -65.26 -20.02
N GLY A 88 6.69 -64.55 -20.46
CA GLY A 88 6.06 -64.77 -21.77
C GLY A 88 5.16 -66.01 -21.86
N ARG A 89 4.85 -66.68 -20.73
CA ARG A 89 3.97 -67.86 -20.70
C ARG A 89 2.76 -67.68 -19.81
N TRP A 90 2.98 -67.40 -18.52
CA TRP A 90 1.90 -67.27 -17.56
C TRP A 90 2.29 -66.33 -16.43
N SER A 91 1.29 -65.72 -15.80
CA SER A 91 1.46 -64.98 -14.56
C SER A 91 0.31 -65.32 -13.62
N THR A 92 0.59 -65.47 -12.34
CA THR A 92 -0.45 -65.67 -11.33
C THR A 92 -1.21 -64.38 -11.06
N GLU A 93 -2.36 -64.50 -10.40
CA GLU A 93 -2.95 -63.38 -9.65
C GLU A 93 -2.03 -62.97 -8.48
N ILE A 94 -2.37 -61.85 -7.84
CA ILE A 94 -1.67 -61.39 -6.64
C ILE A 94 -2.23 -62.14 -5.44
N PHE A 95 -1.40 -62.94 -4.80
CA PHE A 95 -1.75 -63.66 -3.58
C PHE A 95 -1.56 -62.75 -2.38
N HIS A 96 -2.56 -62.67 -1.51
CA HIS A 96 -2.47 -61.97 -0.23
C HIS A 96 -2.29 -62.96 0.91
N ARG A 97 -1.34 -62.66 1.80
CA ARG A 97 -1.07 -63.39 3.04
C ARG A 97 -0.93 -62.38 4.17
N THR A 98 -1.42 -62.71 5.36
CA THR A 98 -1.30 -61.86 6.54
C THR A 98 -0.59 -62.62 7.65
N ASP A 99 0.41 -62.00 8.28
CA ASP A 99 1.01 -62.47 9.52
C ASP A 99 0.78 -61.41 10.60
N ALA A 100 -0.08 -61.72 11.56
CA ALA A 100 -0.45 -60.83 12.65
C ALA A 100 0.72 -60.50 13.60
N SER A 101 1.82 -61.25 13.54
CA SER A 101 2.96 -61.09 14.44
C SER A 101 4.00 -60.06 13.99
N GLY A 102 3.91 -59.52 12.76
CA GLY A 102 4.79 -58.46 12.27
C GLY A 102 6.28 -58.84 12.34
N GLY A 103 6.75 -59.61 11.36
CA GLY A 103 8.12 -60.09 11.27
C GLY A 103 8.34 -60.98 10.04
N CYS A 104 9.48 -61.68 9.99
CA CYS A 104 9.78 -62.69 8.97
C CYS A 104 8.68 -63.76 8.93
N SER A 105 7.75 -63.60 8.00
CA SER A 105 6.61 -64.49 7.88
C SER A 105 6.89 -65.61 6.90
N PRO A 106 6.36 -66.81 7.16
CA PRO A 106 5.79 -67.26 8.44
C PRO A 106 6.85 -68.02 9.26
N SER A 107 7.36 -67.44 10.35
CA SER A 107 8.37 -68.09 11.21
C SER A 107 9.69 -68.47 10.45
N PRO A 108 10.68 -69.11 11.11
CA PRO A 108 11.83 -69.71 10.42
C PRO A 108 11.44 -70.80 9.39
N SER A 109 10.22 -71.34 9.43
CA SER A 109 9.85 -72.58 8.74
C SER A 109 8.94 -72.44 7.52
N SER A 110 8.16 -71.37 7.38
CA SER A 110 7.17 -71.33 6.31
C SER A 110 7.71 -70.56 5.10
N TRP A 111 7.44 -71.12 3.94
CA TRP A 111 7.85 -70.64 2.64
C TRP A 111 6.64 -70.75 1.72
N TRP A 112 6.48 -69.81 0.79
CA TRP A 112 5.40 -69.84 -0.18
C TRP A 112 5.91 -70.37 -1.52
N ARG A 113 5.21 -71.35 -2.05
CA ARG A 113 5.54 -71.96 -3.34
C ARG A 113 5.21 -70.97 -4.45
N MET A 114 6.22 -70.51 -5.16
CA MET A 114 6.04 -69.54 -6.25
C MET A 114 5.95 -70.22 -7.60
N VAL A 115 6.80 -71.22 -7.83
CA VAL A 115 6.85 -72.00 -9.07
C VAL A 115 7.03 -73.45 -8.72
N TYR A 116 6.28 -74.31 -9.39
CA TYR A 116 6.34 -75.76 -9.22
C TYR A 116 6.82 -76.43 -10.53
N ASN A 117 7.51 -77.57 -10.38
CA ASN A 117 7.86 -78.45 -11.51
C ASN A 117 8.79 -77.83 -12.58
N ALA A 118 9.68 -76.92 -12.18
CA ALA A 118 10.64 -76.28 -13.09
C ALA A 118 11.80 -77.22 -13.48
N ASP A 119 12.18 -77.21 -14.76
CA ASP A 119 13.22 -78.07 -15.33
C ASP A 119 14.49 -77.26 -15.67
N PRO A 120 15.67 -77.59 -15.11
CA PRO A 120 16.93 -76.92 -15.42
C PRO A 120 17.38 -77.03 -16.89
N ASN A 121 16.83 -77.97 -17.66
CA ASN A 121 17.16 -78.17 -19.07
C ASN A 121 16.36 -77.25 -20.01
N THR A 122 15.60 -76.30 -19.44
CA THR A 122 14.83 -75.31 -20.19
C THR A 122 15.42 -73.92 -19.98
N ASP A 123 15.28 -73.03 -20.97
CA ASP A 123 15.72 -71.63 -20.87
C ASP A 123 14.69 -70.73 -20.13
N GLU A 124 13.76 -71.34 -19.38
CA GLU A 124 12.69 -70.63 -18.69
C GLU A 124 13.25 -69.65 -17.65
N VAL A 125 12.63 -68.47 -17.62
CA VAL A 125 12.90 -67.43 -16.63
C VAL A 125 11.64 -67.26 -15.80
N PHE A 126 11.81 -67.25 -14.49
CA PHE A 126 10.72 -67.02 -13.55
C PHE A 126 10.89 -65.66 -12.89
N ARG A 127 9.87 -64.80 -12.94
CA ARG A 127 9.85 -63.57 -12.14
C ARG A 127 9.06 -63.79 -10.87
N ILE A 128 9.70 -63.51 -9.74
CA ILE A 128 9.11 -63.61 -8.40
C ILE A 128 8.93 -62.21 -7.85
N TYR A 129 7.72 -61.90 -7.41
CA TYR A 129 7.32 -60.61 -6.86
C TYR A 129 6.94 -60.78 -5.39
N GLY A 130 7.39 -59.85 -4.55
CA GLY A 130 6.98 -59.77 -3.14
C GLY A 130 6.92 -58.33 -2.65
N THR A 131 5.95 -58.01 -1.80
CA THR A 131 5.88 -56.74 -1.05
C THR A 131 5.31 -56.99 0.34
N ALA A 132 5.60 -56.10 1.29
CA ALA A 132 5.00 -56.07 2.62
C ALA A 132 4.53 -54.64 2.93
N ASN A 133 3.27 -54.50 3.34
CA ASN A 133 2.63 -53.21 3.62
C ASN A 133 1.61 -53.34 4.76
N ASP A 134 1.25 -52.24 5.40
CA ASP A 134 0.20 -52.27 6.43
C ASP A 134 -1.20 -52.37 5.81
N ALA A 135 -1.41 -51.76 4.64
CA ALA A 135 -2.60 -51.91 3.82
C ALA A 135 -2.35 -52.76 2.57
N VAL A 136 -3.37 -53.47 2.10
CA VAL A 136 -3.32 -54.21 0.84
C VAL A 136 -3.24 -53.24 -0.33
N LEU A 137 -2.26 -53.41 -1.20
CA LEU A 137 -2.09 -52.59 -2.40
C LEU A 137 -3.00 -53.09 -3.53
N ASP A 138 -3.49 -52.18 -4.38
CA ASP A 138 -4.05 -52.57 -5.68
C ASP A 138 -2.94 -53.11 -6.61
N GLU A 139 -3.33 -53.69 -7.75
CA GLU A 139 -2.35 -54.26 -8.70
C GLU A 139 -1.36 -53.21 -9.23
N THR A 140 -1.77 -51.96 -9.39
CA THR A 140 -0.88 -50.90 -9.92
C THR A 140 0.18 -50.55 -8.88
N ALA A 141 -0.23 -50.27 -7.64
CA ALA A 141 0.67 -49.97 -6.53
C ALA A 141 1.55 -51.17 -6.18
N PHE A 142 1.02 -52.41 -6.24
CA PHE A 142 1.81 -53.63 -6.10
C PHE A 142 2.88 -53.73 -7.19
N MET A 143 2.50 -53.54 -8.46
CA MET A 143 3.43 -53.56 -9.58
C MET A 143 4.39 -52.35 -9.59
N GLN A 144 4.21 -51.35 -8.74
CA GLN A 144 5.21 -50.32 -8.50
C GLN A 144 6.15 -50.72 -7.35
N ARG A 145 5.61 -51.21 -6.24
CA ARG A 145 6.37 -51.37 -4.97
C ARG A 145 6.99 -52.74 -4.75
N ALA A 146 6.52 -53.79 -5.43
CA ALA A 146 7.03 -55.13 -5.19
C ALA A 146 8.51 -55.29 -5.58
N ALA A 147 9.30 -55.86 -4.67
CA ALA A 147 10.63 -56.37 -4.99
C ALA A 147 10.50 -57.50 -6.01
N ARG A 148 11.44 -57.57 -6.95
CA ARG A 148 11.42 -58.51 -8.06
C ARG A 148 12.73 -59.25 -8.17
N ALA A 149 12.63 -60.54 -8.42
CA ALA A 149 13.76 -61.38 -8.75
C ALA A 149 13.48 -62.16 -10.04
N GLU A 150 14.46 -62.16 -10.94
CA GLU A 150 14.49 -63.08 -12.07
C GLU A 150 15.30 -64.30 -11.67
N CYS A 151 14.63 -65.45 -11.64
CA CYS A 151 15.17 -66.71 -11.21
C CYS A 151 15.29 -67.67 -12.38
N ARG A 152 16.45 -68.32 -12.50
CA ARG A 152 16.69 -69.43 -13.43
C ARG A 152 17.05 -70.67 -12.63
N VAL A 153 16.44 -71.79 -12.96
CA VAL A 153 16.80 -73.09 -12.40
C VAL A 153 18.02 -73.61 -13.14
N THR A 154 19.11 -73.87 -12.43
CA THR A 154 20.41 -74.27 -13.03
C THR A 154 20.73 -75.74 -12.80
N SER A 155 20.06 -76.38 -11.84
CA SER A 155 20.14 -77.81 -11.57
C SER A 155 18.87 -78.27 -10.85
N TYR A 156 18.65 -79.59 -10.74
CA TYR A 156 17.52 -80.11 -9.98
C TYR A 156 17.67 -79.78 -8.49
N GLY A 157 16.78 -78.94 -7.97
CA GLY A 157 16.83 -78.39 -6.61
C GLY A 157 17.68 -77.12 -6.47
N GLY A 158 18.28 -76.59 -7.54
CA GLY A 158 19.16 -75.43 -7.48
C GLY A 158 18.88 -74.38 -8.57
N GLY A 159 19.17 -73.14 -8.25
CA GLY A 159 18.98 -72.03 -9.18
C GLY A 159 19.69 -70.77 -8.72
N VAL A 160 19.60 -69.73 -9.56
CA VAL A 160 20.15 -68.41 -9.31
C VAL A 160 19.05 -67.38 -9.53
N CYS A 161 18.88 -66.48 -8.56
CA CYS A 161 18.02 -65.33 -8.70
C CYS A 161 18.85 -64.04 -8.71
N THR A 162 18.52 -63.13 -9.60
CA THR A 162 19.10 -61.78 -9.65
C THR A 162 17.99 -60.73 -9.49
N PRO A 163 18.25 -59.58 -8.85
CA PRO A 163 17.28 -58.49 -8.82
C PRO A 163 16.85 -58.12 -10.24
N SER A 164 15.54 -58.08 -10.50
CA SER A 164 15.01 -57.64 -11.80
C SER A 164 14.59 -56.18 -11.72
N THR A 165 15.12 -55.36 -12.62
CA THR A 165 14.85 -53.92 -12.72
C THR A 165 13.83 -53.58 -13.80
N THR A 166 13.27 -54.57 -14.52
CA THR A 166 12.40 -54.33 -15.69
C THR A 166 11.08 -55.13 -15.58
N PRO A 167 9.90 -54.49 -15.78
CA PRO A 167 9.71 -53.03 -15.93
C PRO A 167 9.99 -52.27 -14.61
N SER A 168 10.55 -51.08 -14.74
CA SER A 168 11.10 -50.21 -13.68
C SER A 168 10.01 -49.47 -12.86
N PRO A 169 10.21 -49.17 -11.55
CA PRO A 169 11.13 -49.84 -10.60
C PRO A 169 10.64 -49.97 -9.12
N ALA A 170 11.38 -50.81 -8.37
CA ALA A 170 11.29 -51.09 -6.92
C ALA A 170 11.77 -49.94 -5.99
N SER A 171 11.95 -48.72 -6.51
CA SER A 171 12.24 -47.49 -5.78
C SER A 171 11.31 -46.43 -6.34
N VAL A 172 10.48 -45.85 -5.50
CA VAL A 172 9.40 -44.91 -5.85
C VAL A 172 9.54 -43.66 -4.98
N PRO A 173 10.59 -42.85 -5.18
CA PRO A 173 10.78 -41.59 -4.47
C PRO A 173 9.58 -40.67 -4.67
N ASN A 174 9.08 -40.10 -3.58
CA ASN A 174 8.01 -39.12 -3.58
C ASN A 174 8.34 -38.01 -2.58
N ALA A 175 8.07 -36.77 -2.97
CA ALA A 175 8.34 -35.62 -2.14
C ALA A 175 7.36 -34.48 -2.45
N SER A 176 7.10 -33.64 -1.44
CA SER A 176 6.44 -32.36 -1.61
C SER A 176 7.10 -31.30 -0.74
N ILE A 177 7.06 -30.05 -1.20
CA ILE A 177 7.36 -28.86 -0.40
C ILE A 177 6.02 -28.31 0.07
N GLU A 178 5.83 -28.14 1.36
CA GLU A 178 4.59 -27.63 1.94
C GLU A 178 4.74 -26.17 2.38
N GLU A 179 5.94 -25.78 2.83
CA GLU A 179 6.31 -24.39 3.04
C GLU A 179 7.69 -24.13 2.43
N PRO A 180 7.90 -22.99 1.77
CA PRO A 180 6.92 -21.92 1.46
C PRO A 180 5.94 -22.28 0.32
N ASP A 181 4.89 -21.49 0.18
CA ASP A 181 3.93 -21.55 -0.93
C ASP A 181 4.56 -21.14 -2.27
N GLU A 182 3.99 -21.63 -3.37
CA GLU A 182 4.44 -21.26 -4.72
C GLU A 182 4.27 -19.75 -4.95
N GLY A 183 5.35 -19.07 -5.31
CA GLY A 183 5.38 -17.61 -5.54
C GLY A 183 5.39 -16.76 -4.27
N GLN A 184 5.48 -17.35 -3.08
CA GLN A 184 5.48 -16.61 -1.82
C GLN A 184 6.66 -15.62 -1.75
N THR A 185 6.41 -14.41 -1.23
CA THR A 185 7.48 -13.44 -0.91
C THR A 185 8.01 -13.71 0.50
N LEU A 186 9.32 -13.87 0.62
CA LEU A 186 10.02 -14.30 1.83
C LEU A 186 10.95 -13.22 2.36
N SER A 187 11.01 -13.08 3.69
CA SER A 187 11.85 -12.10 4.38
C SER A 187 12.29 -12.63 5.75
N GLY A 188 13.53 -12.37 6.15
CA GLY A 188 14.10 -12.83 7.43
C GLY A 188 14.42 -14.33 7.47
N THR A 189 14.03 -15.02 8.54
CA THR A 189 14.25 -16.46 8.68
C THR A 189 12.94 -17.21 8.46
N ILE A 190 12.91 -18.06 7.42
CA ILE A 190 11.73 -18.82 7.01
C ILE A 190 11.96 -20.31 7.16
N ASN A 191 10.93 -21.04 7.59
CA ASN A 191 10.95 -22.49 7.62
C ASN A 191 10.66 -23.05 6.21
N VAL A 192 11.55 -23.87 5.68
CA VAL A 192 11.31 -24.68 4.47
C VAL A 192 11.00 -26.09 4.94
N SER A 193 9.79 -26.56 4.71
CA SER A 193 9.34 -27.88 5.18
C SER A 193 8.50 -28.62 4.16
N GLY A 194 8.41 -29.93 4.37
CA GLY A 194 7.59 -30.80 3.55
C GLY A 194 7.85 -32.26 3.89
N VAL A 195 7.59 -33.14 2.93
CA VAL A 195 7.73 -34.59 3.10
C VAL A 195 8.60 -35.18 2.00
N VAL A 196 9.38 -36.19 2.36
CA VAL A 196 10.18 -37.00 1.43
C VAL A 196 10.15 -38.44 1.91
N LEU A 197 9.86 -39.38 1.02
CA LEU A 197 9.90 -40.83 1.27
C LEU A 197 10.18 -41.58 -0.03
N ASP A 198 10.55 -42.85 0.09
CA ASP A 198 10.53 -43.79 -1.03
C ASP A 198 9.43 -44.83 -0.77
N ALA A 199 8.37 -44.82 -1.58
CA ALA A 199 7.23 -45.71 -1.40
C ALA A 199 7.55 -47.19 -1.73
N GLY A 200 8.71 -47.47 -2.32
CA GLY A 200 9.27 -48.81 -2.45
C GLY A 200 10.01 -49.30 -1.20
N SER A 201 10.05 -48.50 -0.13
CA SER A 201 10.72 -48.86 1.12
C SER A 201 10.12 -50.10 1.77
N TRP A 202 10.99 -50.90 2.36
CA TRP A 202 10.65 -52.06 3.19
C TRP A 202 10.74 -51.76 4.69
N ASN A 203 11.56 -50.78 5.07
CA ASN A 203 11.79 -50.37 6.45
C ASN A 203 11.97 -48.84 6.51
N GLY A 204 11.07 -48.18 7.23
CA GLY A 204 11.02 -46.73 7.34
C GLY A 204 10.69 -46.05 6.02
N THR A 205 11.33 -44.89 5.78
CA THR A 205 11.12 -44.07 4.58
C THR A 205 12.18 -44.28 3.50
N SER A 206 13.29 -44.96 3.83
CA SER A 206 14.46 -45.18 2.98
C SER A 206 15.09 -43.93 2.34
N ILE A 207 15.01 -42.78 3.01
CA ILE A 207 15.72 -41.55 2.63
C ILE A 207 16.88 -41.33 3.60
N ASP A 208 18.09 -41.11 3.08
CA ASP A 208 19.30 -40.90 3.90
C ASP A 208 19.87 -39.47 3.81
N GLN A 209 19.35 -38.63 2.90
CA GLN A 209 19.77 -37.24 2.75
C GLN A 209 18.67 -36.37 2.15
N VAL A 210 18.49 -35.16 2.71
CA VAL A 210 17.66 -34.08 2.15
C VAL A 210 18.45 -32.77 2.21
N GLN A 211 18.61 -32.10 1.07
CA GLN A 211 19.42 -30.90 0.90
C GLN A 211 18.63 -29.79 0.20
N ILE A 212 18.84 -28.55 0.64
CA ILE A 212 18.16 -27.36 0.12
C ILE A 212 19.15 -26.54 -0.70
N PHE A 213 18.78 -26.20 -1.93
CA PHE A 213 19.59 -25.41 -2.86
C PHE A 213 18.83 -24.16 -3.32
N ASN A 214 19.57 -23.10 -3.65
CA ASN A 214 19.12 -22.00 -4.51
C ASN A 214 19.78 -22.17 -5.88
N GLY A 215 19.02 -22.59 -6.89
CA GLY A 215 19.58 -23.02 -8.17
C GLY A 215 20.60 -24.16 -7.98
N THR A 216 21.86 -23.90 -8.28
CA THR A 216 22.96 -24.88 -8.11
C THR A 216 23.72 -24.74 -6.78
N THR A 217 23.43 -23.70 -5.98
CA THR A 217 24.16 -23.41 -4.74
C THR A 217 23.51 -24.11 -3.55
N LEU A 218 24.27 -24.94 -2.83
CA LEU A 218 23.80 -25.60 -1.61
C LEU A 218 23.63 -24.56 -0.49
N LEU A 219 22.42 -24.45 0.06
CA LEU A 219 22.11 -23.62 1.23
C LEU A 219 22.34 -24.39 2.53
N GLY A 220 22.00 -25.69 2.55
CA GLY A 220 22.24 -26.56 3.69
C GLY A 220 21.59 -27.93 3.58
N THR A 221 21.84 -28.77 4.58
CA THR A 221 21.17 -30.08 4.75
C THR A 221 19.98 -29.89 5.69
N ALA A 222 18.80 -30.37 5.28
CA ALA A 222 17.58 -30.27 6.09
C ALA A 222 17.62 -31.28 7.25
N ASN A 223 16.93 -30.96 8.33
CA ASN A 223 16.65 -31.91 9.40
C ASN A 223 15.51 -32.84 8.94
N TYR A 224 15.81 -34.12 8.81
CA TYR A 224 14.91 -35.15 8.29
C TYR A 224 14.53 -36.15 9.38
N GLY A 225 13.37 -36.80 9.23
CA GLY A 225 12.85 -37.77 10.20
C GLY A 225 11.74 -37.22 11.08
N ILE A 226 11.13 -36.10 10.70
CA ILE A 226 10.08 -35.45 11.48
C ILE A 226 8.78 -36.24 11.33
N ALA A 227 8.09 -36.47 12.45
CA ALA A 227 6.86 -37.23 12.50
C ALA A 227 5.71 -36.54 11.75
N ARG A 228 5.06 -37.31 10.87
CA ARG A 228 3.95 -36.96 9.97
C ARG A 228 2.94 -38.12 9.92
N PRO A 229 2.12 -38.28 10.97
CA PRO A 229 1.10 -39.32 11.04
C PRO A 229 0.05 -39.21 9.92
N ASP A 230 -0.17 -38.00 9.41
CA ASP A 230 -1.04 -37.70 8.27
C ASP A 230 -0.53 -38.33 6.97
N VAL A 231 0.80 -38.31 6.74
CA VAL A 231 1.43 -38.99 5.60
C VAL A 231 1.28 -40.49 5.73
N ALA A 232 1.59 -41.05 6.91
CA ALA A 232 1.39 -42.47 7.19
C ALA A 232 -0.07 -42.89 6.92
N THR A 233 -1.03 -42.08 7.35
CA THR A 233 -2.47 -42.33 7.10
C THR A 233 -2.80 -42.27 5.61
N SER A 234 -2.31 -41.25 4.88
CA SER A 234 -2.55 -41.10 3.44
C SER A 234 -1.97 -42.24 2.61
N TYR A 235 -0.84 -42.80 3.03
CA TYR A 235 -0.23 -43.96 2.38
C TYR A 235 -0.75 -45.30 2.92
N GLY A 236 -1.53 -45.27 4.00
CA GLY A 236 -2.00 -46.47 4.71
C GLY A 236 -0.87 -47.31 5.30
N ASP A 237 0.23 -46.67 5.72
CA ASP A 237 1.46 -47.35 6.12
C ASP A 237 2.25 -46.58 7.19
N ALA A 238 2.41 -47.17 8.37
CA ALA A 238 3.05 -46.54 9.52
C ALA A 238 4.55 -46.28 9.32
N ARG A 239 5.22 -46.99 8.40
CA ARG A 239 6.65 -46.83 8.12
C ARG A 239 6.99 -45.42 7.63
N PHE A 240 6.02 -44.75 7.00
CA PHE A 240 6.19 -43.38 6.51
C PHE A 240 5.89 -42.30 7.55
N THR A 241 5.72 -42.66 8.82
CA THR A 241 5.51 -41.69 9.89
C THR A 241 6.64 -40.67 9.95
N ASN A 242 7.90 -41.05 9.73
CA ASN A 242 9.02 -40.12 9.86
C ASN A 242 9.44 -39.47 8.52
N ALA A 243 8.49 -39.22 7.62
CA ALA A 243 8.75 -38.67 6.29
C ALA A 243 8.99 -37.16 6.23
N GLY A 244 8.80 -36.43 7.35
CA GLY A 244 8.92 -34.97 7.34
C GLY A 244 10.35 -34.45 7.33
N PHE A 245 10.56 -33.29 6.70
CA PHE A 245 11.79 -32.50 6.80
C PHE A 245 11.50 -31.04 7.14
N ASN A 246 12.49 -30.37 7.74
CA ASN A 246 12.49 -28.92 7.87
C ASN A 246 13.90 -28.31 7.75
N TYR A 247 13.97 -27.02 7.38
CA TYR A 247 15.21 -26.26 7.26
C TYR A 247 14.94 -24.77 7.50
N GLN A 248 15.69 -24.14 8.42
CA GLN A 248 15.62 -22.72 8.67
C GLN A 248 16.45 -21.96 7.62
N LEU A 249 15.76 -21.35 6.65
CA LEU A 249 16.35 -20.52 5.61
C LEU A 249 16.49 -19.07 6.10
N ASP A 250 17.72 -18.60 6.22
CA ASP A 250 18.02 -17.18 6.42
C ASP A 250 18.08 -16.47 5.07
N THR A 251 17.01 -15.76 4.71
CA THR A 251 16.89 -15.06 3.43
C THR A 251 17.75 -13.80 3.37
N THR A 252 18.24 -13.28 4.50
CA THR A 252 19.09 -12.07 4.53
C THR A 252 20.45 -12.29 3.87
N ARG A 253 20.82 -13.57 3.67
CA ARG A 253 22.05 -14.01 3.00
C ARG A 253 21.88 -14.22 1.50
N LEU A 254 20.68 -14.00 0.98
CA LEU A 254 20.32 -14.14 -0.43
C LEU A 254 20.06 -12.78 -1.06
N THR A 255 20.37 -12.64 -2.34
CA THR A 255 20.02 -11.44 -3.12
C THR A 255 18.50 -11.35 -3.28
N ASN A 256 17.92 -10.17 -3.06
CA ASN A 256 16.50 -9.91 -3.33
C ASN A 256 16.17 -10.16 -4.81
N GLY A 257 15.00 -10.74 -5.07
CA GLY A 257 14.55 -11.14 -6.41
C GLY A 257 13.95 -12.54 -6.43
N ASP A 258 13.55 -12.99 -7.61
CA ASP A 258 12.96 -14.31 -7.79
C ASP A 258 14.04 -15.39 -7.70
N ILE A 259 13.78 -16.44 -6.91
CA ILE A 259 14.65 -17.60 -6.77
C ILE A 259 13.85 -18.91 -6.91
N THR A 260 14.57 -20.00 -7.15
CA THR A 260 14.01 -21.35 -7.14
C THR A 260 14.67 -22.17 -6.05
N LEU A 261 13.92 -22.47 -5.00
CA LEU A 261 14.33 -23.43 -3.98
C LEU A 261 14.25 -24.83 -4.58
N THR A 262 15.34 -25.59 -4.48
CA THR A 262 15.39 -26.98 -4.92
C THR A 262 15.62 -27.87 -3.70
N VAL A 263 14.69 -28.77 -3.43
CA VAL A 263 14.85 -29.83 -2.43
C VAL A 263 15.37 -31.06 -3.16
N ARG A 264 16.64 -31.38 -2.93
CA ARG A 264 17.28 -32.60 -3.43
C ARG A 264 17.27 -33.65 -2.34
N TYR A 265 16.96 -34.88 -2.68
CA TYR A 265 16.92 -35.98 -1.74
C TYR A 265 17.38 -37.29 -2.36
N ARG A 266 17.97 -38.15 -1.53
CA ARG A 266 18.53 -39.44 -1.97
C ARG A 266 17.77 -40.61 -1.38
N SER A 267 17.40 -41.55 -2.26
CA SER A 267 16.90 -42.86 -1.84
C SER A 267 18.05 -43.79 -1.50
N SER A 268 18.03 -44.35 -0.30
CA SER A 268 18.95 -45.40 0.14
C SER A 268 18.69 -46.76 -0.55
N ILE A 269 17.55 -46.93 -1.24
CA ILE A 269 17.23 -48.15 -1.99
C ILE A 269 18.03 -48.21 -3.29
N SER A 270 18.04 -47.11 -4.04
CA SER A 270 18.63 -47.03 -5.39
C SER A 270 19.94 -46.26 -5.45
N GLY A 271 20.27 -45.49 -4.41
CA GLY A 271 21.36 -44.51 -4.43
C GLY A 271 21.10 -43.31 -5.35
N GLN A 272 19.89 -43.20 -5.92
CA GLN A 272 19.54 -42.13 -6.86
C GLN A 272 19.15 -40.85 -6.12
N GLU A 273 19.62 -39.74 -6.66
CA GLU A 273 19.23 -38.39 -6.26
C GLU A 273 18.03 -37.94 -7.08
N SER A 274 17.00 -37.43 -6.41
CA SER A 274 15.82 -36.83 -7.02
C SER A 274 15.64 -35.41 -6.49
N SER A 275 14.86 -34.59 -7.19
CA SER A 275 14.62 -33.22 -6.74
C SER A 275 13.24 -32.69 -7.11
N ILE A 276 12.72 -31.82 -6.24
CA ILE A 276 11.52 -31.01 -6.49
C ILE A 276 11.85 -29.54 -6.26
N THR A 277 11.09 -28.65 -6.89
CA THR A 277 11.34 -27.20 -6.87
C THR A 277 10.15 -26.41 -6.36
N ARG A 278 10.44 -25.22 -5.81
CA ARG A 278 9.47 -24.22 -5.37
C ARG A 278 9.97 -22.84 -5.79
N ALA A 279 9.23 -22.12 -6.63
CA ALA A 279 9.58 -20.74 -6.95
C ALA A 279 9.11 -19.81 -5.82
N VAL A 280 9.95 -18.86 -5.42
CA VAL A 280 9.66 -17.87 -4.38
C VAL A 280 10.36 -16.55 -4.71
N LYS A 281 9.93 -15.47 -4.07
CA LYS A 281 10.58 -14.16 -4.19
C LYS A 281 11.26 -13.78 -2.87
N ILE A 282 12.54 -13.45 -2.90
CA ILE A 282 13.24 -12.90 -1.73
C ILE A 282 13.05 -11.39 -1.70
N ASP A 283 12.53 -10.88 -0.60
CA ASP A 283 12.40 -9.47 -0.33
C ASP A 283 12.72 -9.15 1.13
N ASN A 284 14.01 -8.92 1.41
CA ASN A 284 14.47 -8.43 2.71
C ASN A 284 14.48 -6.90 2.79
N THR A 285 13.79 -6.19 1.90
CA THR A 285 13.61 -4.75 2.11
C THR A 285 12.66 -4.56 3.28
N SER A 286 13.14 -3.97 4.38
CA SER A 286 12.23 -3.45 5.39
C SER A 286 11.38 -2.39 4.69
N PRO A 287 10.04 -2.45 4.77
CA PRO A 287 9.21 -1.39 4.23
C PRO A 287 9.64 -0.09 4.89
N ASP A 288 10.20 0.80 4.09
CA ASP A 288 10.51 2.14 4.55
C ASP A 288 9.16 2.85 4.78
N THR A 289 8.90 3.20 6.02
CA THR A 289 7.66 3.85 6.48
C THR A 289 7.95 5.20 7.12
N THR A 290 9.22 5.61 7.11
CA THR A 290 9.63 6.87 7.73
C THR A 290 9.25 7.99 6.78
N LEU A 291 8.63 9.05 7.30
CA LEU A 291 8.31 10.20 6.46
C LEU A 291 9.60 10.95 6.09
N PRO A 292 9.81 11.31 4.81
CA PRO A 292 10.90 12.19 4.43
C PRO A 292 10.68 13.60 5.01
N ASN A 293 11.68 14.47 4.91
CA ASN A 293 11.57 15.85 5.37
C ASN A 293 12.26 16.83 4.41
N GLY A 294 12.07 18.13 4.63
CA GLY A 294 12.65 19.17 3.80
C GLY A 294 12.30 20.56 4.31
N GLU A 295 12.89 21.59 3.69
CA GLU A 295 12.61 22.98 4.00
C GLU A 295 12.83 23.87 2.77
N ILE A 296 12.01 24.89 2.61
CA ILE A 296 12.22 25.95 1.62
C ILE A 296 13.41 26.82 2.03
N THR A 297 14.45 26.83 1.20
CA THR A 297 15.67 27.62 1.42
C THR A 297 15.62 29.01 0.78
N ALA A 298 14.87 29.18 -0.30
CA ALA A 298 14.62 30.48 -0.92
C ALA A 298 13.25 30.50 -1.61
N PRO A 299 12.58 31.67 -1.70
CA PRO A 299 12.95 32.99 -1.14
C PRO A 299 12.90 33.02 0.40
N ALA A 300 13.58 33.97 1.04
CA ALA A 300 13.56 34.14 2.51
C ALA A 300 12.18 34.64 2.99
N GLU A 301 11.85 34.40 4.27
CA GLU A 301 10.58 34.84 4.87
C GLU A 301 10.38 36.35 4.71
N ASN A 302 9.15 36.77 4.38
CA ASN A 302 8.73 38.16 4.17
C ASN A 302 9.46 38.89 3.03
N THR A 303 10.18 38.16 2.16
CA THR A 303 10.85 38.76 1.01
C THR A 303 9.84 39.24 -0.02
N GLN A 304 10.11 40.38 -0.65
CA GLN A 304 9.35 40.81 -1.80
C GLN A 304 9.81 40.04 -3.05
N VAL A 305 8.86 39.51 -3.82
CA VAL A 305 9.11 38.76 -5.04
C VAL A 305 8.51 39.46 -6.26
N GLY A 306 9.13 39.23 -7.42
CA GLY A 306 8.65 39.76 -8.70
C GLY A 306 7.64 38.87 -9.41
N THR A 307 7.37 39.20 -10.67
CA THR A 307 6.49 38.42 -11.55
C THR A 307 7.03 37.02 -11.84
N THR A 308 8.34 36.81 -11.66
CA THR A 308 8.96 35.49 -11.72
C THR A 308 9.56 35.18 -10.35
N ILE A 309 9.15 34.05 -9.76
CA ILE A 309 9.61 33.56 -8.46
C ILE A 309 10.52 32.36 -8.69
N SER A 310 11.73 32.42 -8.16
CA SER A 310 12.61 31.24 -8.05
C SER A 310 12.51 30.69 -6.63
N VAL A 311 12.10 29.42 -6.51
CA VAL A 311 11.94 28.72 -5.24
C VAL A 311 12.93 27.56 -5.18
N SER A 312 13.62 27.42 -4.06
CA SER A 312 14.54 26.31 -3.80
C SER A 312 14.25 25.67 -2.45
N ALA A 313 14.53 24.38 -2.33
CA ALA A 313 14.36 23.63 -1.10
C ALA A 313 15.45 22.57 -0.92
N THR A 314 15.65 22.18 0.34
CA THR A 314 16.30 20.91 0.69
C THR A 314 15.24 19.84 0.89
N ALA A 315 15.62 18.60 0.63
CA ALA A 315 14.86 17.44 1.01
C ALA A 315 15.82 16.31 1.39
N ILE A 316 15.44 15.59 2.44
CA ILE A 316 16.19 14.48 3.00
C ILE A 316 15.23 13.35 3.33
N ASP A 317 15.77 12.14 3.32
CA ASP A 317 15.13 10.96 3.87
C ASP A 317 15.96 10.44 5.05
N ASN A 318 15.43 9.48 5.82
CA ASN A 318 16.20 8.90 6.93
C ASN A 318 17.43 8.12 6.43
N GLU A 319 18.42 8.00 7.31
CA GLU A 319 19.59 7.16 7.04
C GLU A 319 19.14 5.70 6.82
N GLY A 320 19.60 5.09 5.73
CA GLY A 320 19.19 3.75 5.33
C GLY A 320 17.78 3.63 4.73
N GLY A 321 17.07 4.76 4.57
CA GLY A 321 15.76 4.83 3.90
C GLY A 321 15.85 4.68 2.38
N SER A 322 14.68 4.78 1.73
CA SER A 322 14.51 4.61 0.29
C SER A 322 15.04 5.80 -0.54
N GLY A 323 15.32 6.93 0.12
CA GLY A 323 15.78 8.16 -0.50
C GLY A 323 14.64 9.00 -1.09
N VAL A 324 14.90 10.30 -1.27
CA VAL A 324 13.88 11.22 -1.80
C VAL A 324 13.61 10.94 -3.29
N ASN A 325 12.34 10.78 -3.64
CA ASN A 325 11.86 10.62 -5.00
C ASN A 325 11.66 11.98 -5.71
N ARG A 326 10.94 12.90 -5.08
CA ARG A 326 10.70 14.25 -5.60
C ARG A 326 10.21 15.23 -4.53
N VAL A 327 10.30 16.52 -4.86
CA VAL A 327 9.75 17.61 -4.05
C VAL A 327 8.70 18.36 -4.87
N GLU A 328 7.45 18.35 -4.42
CA GLU A 328 6.35 19.11 -5.02
C GLU A 328 6.29 20.51 -4.37
N PHE A 329 6.47 21.57 -5.17
CA PHE A 329 6.37 22.96 -4.71
C PHE A 329 4.97 23.49 -4.95
N TYR A 330 4.36 24.07 -3.92
CA TYR A 330 3.04 24.69 -4.01
C TYR A 330 3.13 26.17 -3.64
N LEU A 331 2.38 26.99 -4.38
CA LEU A 331 2.23 28.42 -4.17
C LEU A 331 0.75 28.79 -4.02
N ALA A 332 0.39 29.39 -2.90
CA ALA A 332 -0.92 29.96 -2.67
C ALA A 332 -0.97 31.41 -3.14
N TYR A 333 -1.91 31.69 -4.03
CA TYR A 333 -2.37 33.02 -4.42
C TYR A 333 -3.84 32.90 -4.85
N ASN A 334 -4.56 33.99 -4.90
CA ASN A 334 -6.02 34.00 -5.03
C ASN A 334 -6.81 33.07 -4.08
N GLY A 335 -6.26 32.77 -2.90
CA GLY A 335 -6.85 31.91 -1.88
C GLY A 335 -6.82 30.44 -2.28
N LYS A 336 -6.01 30.10 -3.28
CA LYS A 336 -5.92 28.78 -3.90
C LYS A 336 -4.48 28.33 -3.96
N TRP A 337 -4.26 27.06 -3.63
CA TRP A 337 -2.97 26.40 -3.82
C TRP A 337 -2.79 25.99 -5.28
N ASN A 338 -1.60 26.25 -5.82
CA ASN A 338 -1.20 25.87 -7.17
C ASN A 338 0.09 25.07 -7.08
N LEU A 339 0.12 23.88 -7.68
CA LEU A 339 1.37 23.15 -7.89
C LEU A 339 2.20 23.91 -8.93
N ILE A 340 3.39 24.37 -8.55
CA ILE A 340 4.24 25.19 -9.43
C ILE A 340 5.42 24.40 -10.02
N GLY A 341 5.77 23.25 -9.44
CA GLY A 341 6.76 22.32 -10.00
C GLY A 341 7.00 21.11 -9.11
N ALA A 342 7.61 20.06 -9.67
CA ALA A 342 7.89 18.82 -8.96
C ALA A 342 9.25 18.19 -9.36
N PRO A 343 10.40 18.86 -9.11
CA PRO A 343 11.71 18.31 -9.44
C PRO A 343 11.99 16.98 -8.72
N SER A 344 12.57 16.03 -9.46
CA SER A 344 12.91 14.67 -8.98
C SER A 344 14.40 14.48 -8.66
N SER A 345 15.20 15.55 -8.68
CA SER A 345 16.64 15.49 -8.40
C SER A 345 17.14 16.76 -7.73
N SER A 346 18.05 16.61 -6.76
CA SER A 346 18.75 17.73 -6.13
C SER A 346 19.72 18.42 -7.12
N PRO A 347 19.81 19.75 -7.14
CA PRO A 347 19.12 20.70 -6.26
C PRO A 347 17.65 20.89 -6.65
N TYR A 348 16.74 20.80 -5.67
CA TYR A 348 15.31 20.96 -5.90
C TYR A 348 14.96 22.44 -6.07
N GLN A 349 14.65 22.84 -7.29
CA GLN A 349 14.36 24.22 -7.65
C GLN A 349 13.23 24.30 -8.69
N VAL A 350 12.48 25.39 -8.63
CA VAL A 350 11.47 25.74 -9.63
C VAL A 350 11.45 27.24 -9.87
N THR A 351 11.22 27.63 -11.12
CA THR A 351 10.94 29.01 -11.49
C THR A 351 9.49 29.09 -11.96
N TYR A 352 8.71 29.99 -11.37
CA TYR A 352 7.29 30.16 -11.67
C TYR A 352 6.96 31.61 -12.01
N THR A 353 6.24 31.83 -13.10
CA THR A 353 5.74 33.15 -13.49
C THR A 353 4.31 33.32 -12.97
N LEU A 354 4.10 34.37 -12.18
CA LEU A 354 2.80 34.76 -11.66
C LEU A 354 1.85 35.22 -12.79
N PRO A 355 0.52 35.06 -12.62
CA PRO A 355 -0.45 35.62 -13.55
C PRO A 355 -0.27 37.14 -13.75
N VAL A 356 -0.45 37.60 -14.98
CA VAL A 356 -0.21 39.01 -15.36
C VAL A 356 -1.18 40.00 -14.71
N ASP A 357 -2.36 39.51 -14.31
CA ASP A 357 -3.44 40.24 -13.65
C ASP A 357 -3.44 40.03 -12.13
N LEU A 358 -2.41 39.37 -11.59
CA LEU A 358 -2.27 39.20 -10.16
C LEU A 358 -2.05 40.58 -9.53
N GLN A 359 -2.82 40.87 -8.51
CA GLN A 359 -2.67 42.11 -7.76
C GLN A 359 -1.83 41.90 -6.51
N SER A 360 -1.35 43.01 -5.96
CA SER A 360 -0.51 43.04 -4.76
C SER A 360 -1.14 42.27 -3.60
N GLN A 361 -0.41 41.28 -3.10
CA GLN A 361 -0.89 40.35 -2.07
C GLN A 361 0.27 39.61 -1.41
N GLY A 362 0.00 39.01 -0.25
CA GLY A 362 0.86 37.97 0.31
C GLY A 362 0.71 36.66 -0.45
N LEU A 363 1.82 35.97 -0.68
CA LEU A 363 1.85 34.63 -1.24
C LEU A 363 2.39 33.66 -0.17
N ILE A 364 1.95 32.40 -0.24
CA ILE A 364 2.39 31.37 0.70
C ILE A 364 2.99 30.22 -0.10
N LEU A 365 4.21 29.83 0.23
CA LEU A 365 4.90 28.69 -0.35
C LEU A 365 4.91 27.53 0.63
N THR A 366 4.79 26.31 0.12
CA THR A 366 4.99 25.07 0.86
C THR A 366 5.58 24.01 -0.06
N ILE A 367 6.17 22.96 0.52
CA ILE A 367 6.66 21.81 -0.21
C ILE A 367 6.09 20.51 0.34
N HIS A 368 5.80 19.56 -0.54
CA HIS A 368 5.54 18.18 -0.16
C HIS A 368 6.72 17.34 -0.61
N VAL A 369 7.28 16.53 0.29
CA VAL A 369 8.41 15.65 -0.01
C VAL A 369 7.91 14.22 -0.08
N ILE A 370 8.30 13.52 -1.15
CA ILE A 370 7.93 12.13 -1.41
C ILE A 370 9.21 11.31 -1.55
N ASP A 371 9.28 10.16 -0.89
CA ASP A 371 10.40 9.21 -1.01
C ASP A 371 10.11 8.11 -2.05
N ASN A 372 11.07 7.21 -2.26
CA ASN A 372 10.93 6.12 -3.23
C ASN A 372 10.05 4.96 -2.72
N ALA A 373 9.77 4.90 -1.41
CA ALA A 373 8.81 3.97 -0.82
C ALA A 373 7.35 4.46 -0.92
N GLY A 374 7.14 5.73 -1.30
CA GLY A 374 5.84 6.36 -1.45
C GLY A 374 5.34 7.07 -0.19
N ASN A 375 6.16 7.21 0.85
CA ASN A 375 5.81 8.02 2.01
C ASN A 375 5.80 9.51 1.62
N ARG A 376 4.84 10.26 2.17
CA ARG A 376 4.59 11.65 1.80
C ARG A 376 4.56 12.54 3.03
N ARG A 377 5.51 13.48 3.12
CA ARG A 377 5.49 14.56 4.11
C ARG A 377 4.85 15.79 3.49
N ILE A 378 3.64 16.09 3.96
CA ILE A 378 2.89 17.30 3.62
C ILE A 378 3.45 18.48 4.42
N ASP A 379 3.59 19.62 3.75
CA ASP A 379 4.08 20.89 4.29
C ASP A 379 5.41 20.77 5.06
N ALA A 380 6.38 20.09 4.44
CA ALA A 380 7.71 19.90 5.03
C ALA A 380 8.41 21.27 5.24
N GLY A 381 8.88 21.53 6.46
CA GLY A 381 9.47 22.83 6.83
C GLY A 381 8.45 23.95 7.04
N GLY A 382 7.15 23.68 6.90
CA GLY A 382 6.07 24.65 7.10
C GLY A 382 5.88 25.63 5.95
N TYR A 383 5.24 26.76 6.26
CA TYR A 383 4.89 27.79 5.27
C TYR A 383 5.93 28.88 5.19
N ARG A 384 6.34 29.22 3.96
CA ARG A 384 7.19 30.37 3.65
C ARG A 384 6.34 31.49 3.06
N ARG A 385 6.22 32.62 3.77
CA ARG A 385 5.44 33.77 3.28
C ARG A 385 6.33 34.76 2.56
N VAL A 386 5.83 35.26 1.44
CA VAL A 386 6.47 36.32 0.63
C VAL A 386 5.42 37.29 0.14
N THR A 387 5.84 38.43 -0.40
CA THR A 387 4.92 39.47 -0.86
C THR A 387 5.14 39.81 -2.32
N PHE A 388 4.06 39.89 -3.09
CA PHE A 388 4.10 40.39 -4.45
C PHE A 388 3.54 41.83 -4.49
N ILE A 389 4.26 42.73 -5.17
CA ILE A 389 3.87 44.15 -5.37
C ILE A 389 3.70 44.39 -6.87
N ALA A 390 2.47 44.55 -7.33
CA ALA A 390 2.18 44.69 -8.74
C ALA A 390 2.87 45.91 -9.36
N SER A 391 2.88 47.07 -8.68
CA SER A 391 3.47 48.32 -9.19
C SER A 391 4.98 48.29 -9.41
N GLN A 392 5.71 47.44 -8.67
CA GLN A 392 7.16 47.34 -8.83
C GLN A 392 7.58 46.45 -10.01
N HIS A 393 6.65 45.64 -10.52
CA HIS A 393 6.95 44.63 -11.55
C HIS A 393 6.05 44.72 -12.78
N THR A 394 5.00 45.56 -12.74
CA THR A 394 4.03 45.76 -13.83
C THR A 394 4.01 47.24 -14.23
N PRO A 395 4.55 47.61 -15.42
CA PRO A 395 4.81 49.01 -15.81
C PRO A 395 3.63 49.99 -15.81
N ASN A 396 2.38 49.50 -15.74
CA ASN A 396 1.16 50.32 -15.80
C ASN A 396 0.37 50.34 -14.49
N VAL A 397 0.82 49.60 -13.46
CA VAL A 397 0.17 49.60 -12.15
C VAL A 397 0.82 50.68 -11.30
N LYS A 398 0.02 51.63 -10.84
CA LYS A 398 0.43 52.60 -9.81
C LYS A 398 -0.40 52.34 -8.58
N GLU A 399 0.25 52.09 -7.46
CA GLU A 399 -0.43 51.87 -6.20
C GLU A 399 0.40 52.46 -5.07
N ASN A 400 -0.28 52.79 -3.99
CA ASN A 400 0.36 53.17 -2.74
C ASN A 400 -0.62 52.99 -1.59
N TRP A 401 -0.11 52.88 -0.37
CA TRP A 401 -0.90 52.76 0.85
C TRP A 401 -0.10 53.26 2.05
N LEU A 402 -0.81 53.54 3.12
CA LEU A 402 -0.20 53.90 4.38
C LEU A 402 0.57 52.71 4.99
N PRO A 403 1.70 52.98 5.67
CA PRO A 403 2.42 51.96 6.42
C PRO A 403 1.55 51.28 7.49
N VAL A 404 1.82 50.00 7.80
CA VAL A 404 1.04 49.20 8.79
C VAL A 404 1.01 49.88 10.16
N GLU A 405 2.15 50.45 10.55
CA GLU A 405 2.34 51.15 11.80
C GLU A 405 1.64 52.51 11.84
N GLN A 406 0.96 52.93 10.78
CA GLN A 406 0.11 54.13 10.74
C GLN A 406 -1.37 53.83 10.65
N ARG A 407 -1.74 52.64 10.17
CA ARG A 407 -3.13 52.22 10.00
C ARG A 407 -3.84 51.98 11.33
N ALA A 408 -5.18 52.15 11.32
CA ALA A 408 -6.06 51.93 12.47
C ALA A 408 -7.48 51.63 11.98
N TYR A 409 -8.15 50.64 12.56
CA TYR A 409 -9.52 50.26 12.18
C TYR A 409 -10.47 50.35 13.38
N LEU A 410 -11.66 50.92 13.15
CA LEU A 410 -12.75 50.93 14.11
C LEU A 410 -14.07 50.61 13.40
N ASN A 411 -14.70 49.51 13.82
CA ASN A 411 -16.06 49.18 13.43
C ASN A 411 -17.06 50.14 14.09
N GLN A 412 -18.01 50.66 13.33
CA GLN A 412 -19.03 51.57 13.89
C GLN A 412 -20.06 50.86 14.78
N ARG A 413 -20.30 49.56 14.56
CA ARG A 413 -21.35 48.79 15.25
C ARG A 413 -21.03 48.58 16.72
N SER A 414 -19.75 48.49 17.06
CA SER A 414 -19.26 48.36 18.43
C SER A 414 -19.32 49.69 19.22
N LEU A 415 -19.82 50.76 18.60
CA LEU A 415 -20.04 52.06 19.24
C LEU A 415 -21.42 52.20 19.90
N SER A 416 -22.14 51.09 20.09
CA SER A 416 -23.49 51.08 20.64
C SER A 416 -23.81 49.79 21.36
N ASP A 417 -24.57 49.89 22.45
CA ASP A 417 -25.14 48.75 23.17
C ASP A 417 -26.43 48.24 22.48
N ALA A 418 -27.09 49.10 21.70
CA ALA A 418 -28.25 48.77 20.87
C ALA A 418 -27.86 48.66 19.39
N ILE A 419 -28.33 47.59 18.74
CA ILE A 419 -28.06 47.27 17.33
C ILE A 419 -28.38 48.44 16.38
N SER A 420 -29.50 49.15 16.56
CA SER A 420 -29.97 50.24 15.68
C SER A 420 -29.10 51.49 15.73
N ASP A 421 -28.47 51.76 16.88
CA ASP A 421 -27.72 52.99 17.14
C ASP A 421 -26.29 52.92 16.59
N GLY A 422 -25.80 51.73 16.24
CA GLY A 422 -24.51 51.52 15.60
C GLY A 422 -24.50 51.85 14.11
N ASP A 423 -25.67 51.90 13.45
CA ASP A 423 -25.79 52.00 11.99
C ASP A 423 -25.58 53.40 11.43
N VAL A 424 -25.64 54.41 12.29
CA VAL A 424 -25.55 55.83 11.92
C VAL A 424 -24.20 56.47 12.28
N LYS A 425 -23.23 55.68 12.76
CA LYS A 425 -21.97 56.16 13.33
C LYS A 425 -20.75 56.07 12.39
N CYS A 426 -20.94 55.85 11.08
CA CYS A 426 -19.86 55.76 10.09
C CYS A 426 -18.91 56.97 10.12
N GLY A 427 -19.46 58.17 10.27
CA GLY A 427 -18.68 59.41 10.37
C GLY A 427 -17.81 59.47 11.63
N ALA A 428 -18.38 59.15 12.79
CA ALA A 428 -17.65 59.15 14.06
C ALA A 428 -16.55 58.09 14.11
N ALA A 429 -16.84 56.88 13.62
CA ALA A 429 -15.84 55.81 13.51
C ALA A 429 -14.69 56.22 12.57
N SER A 430 -15.02 56.76 11.39
CA SER A 430 -14.03 57.26 10.42
C SER A 430 -13.18 58.41 10.98
N MET A 431 -13.78 59.32 11.75
CA MET A 431 -13.06 60.40 12.41
C MET A 431 -12.09 59.89 13.49
N ALA A 432 -12.49 58.88 14.28
CA ALA A 432 -11.60 58.28 15.27
C ALA A 432 -10.43 57.54 14.60
N MET A 433 -10.69 56.81 13.50
CA MET A 433 -9.62 56.23 12.67
C MET A 433 -8.66 57.31 12.16
N LEU A 434 -9.16 58.44 11.63
CA LEU A 434 -8.32 59.56 11.21
C LEU A 434 -7.44 60.10 12.35
N LEU A 435 -8.00 60.28 13.56
CA LEU A 435 -7.24 60.75 14.72
C LEU A 435 -6.14 59.78 15.12
N ALA A 436 -6.44 58.48 15.14
CA ALA A 436 -5.49 57.42 15.47
C ALA A 436 -4.35 57.34 14.45
N MET A 437 -4.68 57.36 13.16
CA MET A 437 -3.68 57.37 12.07
C MET A 437 -2.84 58.65 12.03
N ASN A 438 -3.37 59.76 12.56
CA ASN A 438 -2.63 61.01 12.73
C ASN A 438 -1.88 61.09 14.08
N GLY A 439 -1.88 60.02 14.88
CA GLY A 439 -1.18 59.96 16.18
C GLY A 439 -1.77 60.86 17.27
N LYS A 440 -3.04 61.28 17.15
CA LYS A 440 -3.72 62.11 18.17
C LYS A 440 -4.32 61.29 19.30
N ILE A 441 -4.63 60.03 19.04
CA ILE A 441 -5.15 59.06 20.01
C ILE A 441 -4.46 57.73 19.79
N SER A 442 -4.51 56.85 20.79
CA SER A 442 -4.05 55.47 20.63
C SER A 442 -4.94 54.70 19.64
N LYS A 443 -4.34 53.71 18.99
CA LYS A 443 -4.97 52.87 17.96
C LYS A 443 -5.73 51.67 18.53
N ASP A 444 -5.68 51.47 19.85
CA ASP A 444 -6.46 50.42 20.50
C ASP A 444 -7.96 50.72 20.40
N TYR A 445 -8.76 49.65 20.40
CA TYR A 445 -10.20 49.71 20.29
C TYR A 445 -10.83 50.64 21.33
N ASN A 446 -10.44 50.52 22.60
CA ASN A 446 -11.06 51.28 23.70
C ASN A 446 -10.87 52.79 23.52
N SER A 447 -9.65 53.22 23.18
CA SER A 447 -9.32 54.62 22.92
C SER A 447 -10.12 55.18 21.73
N MET A 448 -10.16 54.45 20.61
CA MET A 448 -10.88 54.90 19.42
C MET A 448 -12.39 54.90 19.64
N ALA A 449 -12.94 53.88 20.29
CA ALA A 449 -14.37 53.76 20.58
C ALA A 449 -14.85 54.86 21.52
N ALA A 450 -14.11 55.12 22.61
CA ALA A 450 -14.41 56.22 23.53
C ALA A 450 -14.38 57.57 22.80
N LYS A 451 -13.36 57.81 21.96
CA LYS A 451 -13.25 59.05 21.19
C LYS A 451 -14.37 59.19 20.15
N ALA A 452 -14.74 58.13 19.46
CA ALA A 452 -15.85 58.16 18.50
C ALA A 452 -17.18 58.49 19.21
N LYS A 453 -17.45 57.88 20.37
CA LYS A 453 -18.63 58.16 21.20
C LYS A 453 -18.65 59.62 21.69
N GLU A 454 -17.50 60.17 22.10
CA GLU A 454 -17.36 61.58 22.49
C GLU A 454 -17.69 62.54 21.33
N MET A 455 -17.16 62.27 20.14
CA MET A 455 -17.30 63.19 19.00
C MET A 455 -18.69 63.16 18.36
N TYR A 456 -19.39 62.02 18.42
CA TYR A 456 -20.60 61.79 17.64
C TYR A 456 -21.68 62.88 17.85
N PRO A 457 -22.06 63.29 19.08
CA PRO A 457 -23.05 64.34 19.29
C PRO A 457 -22.67 65.69 18.67
N HIS A 458 -21.37 66.00 18.56
CA HIS A 458 -20.89 67.26 17.98
C HIS A 458 -20.97 67.27 16.44
N THR A 459 -21.17 66.11 15.82
CA THR A 459 -21.34 65.98 14.37
C THR A 459 -22.78 66.24 13.91
N LEU A 460 -23.74 66.27 14.85
CA LEU A 460 -25.17 66.27 14.54
C LEU A 460 -25.77 67.67 14.38
N VAL A 461 -26.79 67.77 13.55
CA VAL A 461 -27.82 68.83 13.57
C VAL A 461 -29.17 68.13 13.63
N GLY A 462 -29.84 68.19 14.78
CA GLY A 462 -30.91 67.25 15.10
C GLY A 462 -30.33 65.84 15.27
N GLU A 463 -30.84 64.87 14.51
CA GLU A 463 -30.39 63.48 14.55
C GLU A 463 -29.46 63.10 13.37
N VAL A 464 -29.13 64.06 12.49
CA VAL A 464 -28.37 63.81 11.26
C VAL A 464 -26.96 64.37 11.38
N ALA A 465 -25.95 63.57 11.01
CA ALA A 465 -24.55 63.98 11.01
C ALA A 465 -24.18 64.77 9.74
N PHE A 466 -23.46 65.89 9.89
CA PHE A 466 -23.05 66.77 8.78
C PHE A 466 -21.52 66.88 8.65
N LEU A 467 -21.03 66.88 7.41
CA LEU A 467 -19.59 66.98 7.11
C LEU A 467 -18.93 68.24 7.67
N TYR A 468 -19.57 69.41 7.55
CA TYR A 468 -19.00 70.65 8.07
C TYR A 468 -18.82 70.64 9.60
N ARG A 469 -19.68 69.89 10.32
CA ARG A 469 -19.57 69.64 11.77
C ARG A 469 -18.43 68.66 12.06
N MET A 470 -18.31 67.59 11.28
CA MET A 470 -17.20 66.63 11.37
C MET A 470 -15.84 67.33 11.16
N ARG A 471 -15.72 68.16 10.13
CA ARG A 471 -14.52 68.98 9.88
C ARG A 471 -14.22 69.89 11.08
N ALA A 472 -15.22 70.60 11.60
CA ALA A 472 -15.03 71.48 12.77
C ALA A 472 -14.57 70.70 14.01
N GLU A 473 -15.13 69.52 14.23
CA GLU A 473 -14.78 68.65 15.34
C GLU A 473 -13.35 68.08 15.18
N LEU A 474 -12.95 67.64 13.99
CA LEU A 474 -11.55 67.23 13.73
C LEU A 474 -10.57 68.38 14.01
N SER A 475 -10.95 69.63 13.70
CA SER A 475 -10.17 70.80 14.08
C SER A 475 -10.14 71.06 15.58
N ARG A 476 -11.25 70.84 16.30
CA ARG A 476 -11.28 70.90 17.78
C ARG A 476 -10.34 69.88 18.41
N GLN A 477 -10.18 68.71 17.79
CA GLN A 477 -9.25 67.65 18.21
C GLN A 477 -7.79 67.89 17.78
N GLY A 478 -7.48 69.09 17.24
CA GLY A 478 -6.10 69.50 16.95
C GLY A 478 -5.55 69.05 15.60
N LEU A 479 -6.41 68.72 14.63
CA LEU A 479 -6.03 68.49 13.24
C LEU A 479 -6.32 69.72 12.36
N VAL A 480 -5.49 69.94 11.35
CA VAL A 480 -5.79 70.91 10.27
C VAL A 480 -6.75 70.23 9.30
N ALA A 481 -8.06 70.39 9.55
CA ALA A 481 -9.12 69.75 8.78
C ALA A 481 -9.69 70.70 7.70
N ARG A 482 -9.78 70.20 6.47
CA ARG A 482 -10.40 70.89 5.33
C ARG A 482 -11.39 69.98 4.66
N GLU A 483 -12.54 70.55 4.35
CA GLU A 483 -13.61 69.92 3.59
C GLU A 483 -13.49 70.39 2.13
N HIS A 484 -13.56 69.46 1.18
CA HIS A 484 -13.37 69.75 -0.24
C HIS A 484 -14.54 69.23 -1.05
N ASN A 485 -15.16 70.10 -1.85
CA ASN A 485 -16.16 69.75 -2.85
C ASN A 485 -15.48 69.74 -4.22
N LEU A 486 -15.14 68.56 -4.73
CA LEU A 486 -14.30 68.37 -5.91
C LEU A 486 -14.96 67.43 -6.92
N ASN A 487 -14.73 67.70 -8.21
CA ASN A 487 -15.05 66.72 -9.25
C ASN A 487 -14.17 65.46 -9.10
N THR A 488 -14.58 64.36 -9.74
CA THR A 488 -13.95 63.05 -9.60
C THR A 488 -12.46 63.05 -9.92
N SER A 489 -12.02 63.78 -10.97
CA SER A 489 -10.61 63.85 -11.33
C SER A 489 -9.76 64.60 -10.29
N ALA A 490 -10.23 65.76 -9.82
CA ALA A 490 -9.53 66.55 -8.80
C ALA A 490 -9.48 65.82 -7.44
N ALA A 491 -10.57 65.16 -7.06
CA ALA A 491 -10.63 64.35 -5.84
C ALA A 491 -9.65 63.18 -5.88
N TRP A 492 -9.55 62.48 -7.01
CA TRP A 492 -8.59 61.39 -7.19
C TRP A 492 -7.15 61.86 -7.00
N GLN A 493 -6.77 62.99 -7.61
CA GLN A 493 -5.43 63.55 -7.46
C GLN A 493 -5.13 63.96 -6.01
N LEU A 494 -6.10 64.55 -5.32
CA LEU A 494 -5.93 64.92 -3.91
C LEU A 494 -5.76 63.68 -3.03
N ILE A 495 -6.54 62.62 -3.24
CA ILE A 495 -6.39 61.38 -2.48
C ILE A 495 -4.99 60.79 -2.69
N LYS A 496 -4.51 60.70 -3.94
CA LYS A 496 -3.16 60.23 -4.24
C LYS A 496 -2.10 61.07 -3.53
N GLN A 497 -2.20 62.40 -3.61
CA GLN A 497 -1.27 63.30 -2.95
C GLN A 497 -1.23 63.11 -1.42
N GLU A 498 -2.37 62.86 -0.79
CA GLU A 498 -2.44 62.61 0.65
C GLU A 498 -1.86 61.23 1.01
N VAL A 499 -2.26 60.17 0.29
CA VAL A 499 -1.75 58.80 0.50
C VAL A 499 -0.25 58.72 0.25
N ASP A 500 0.25 59.31 -0.85
CA ASP A 500 1.67 59.36 -1.19
C ASP A 500 2.49 60.11 -0.13
N ALA A 501 1.83 60.92 0.69
CA ALA A 501 2.46 61.60 1.81
C ALA A 501 2.11 60.96 3.17
N GLY A 502 1.68 59.70 3.18
CA GLY A 502 1.37 58.92 4.38
C GLY A 502 0.15 59.42 5.15
N ARG A 503 -0.81 60.09 4.50
CA ARG A 503 -1.98 60.68 5.17
C ARG A 503 -3.29 60.06 4.70
N PRO A 504 -4.15 59.65 5.64
CA PRO A 504 -5.45 59.09 5.30
C PRO A 504 -6.43 60.19 4.89
N VAL A 505 -7.41 59.83 4.07
CA VAL A 505 -8.46 60.75 3.62
C VAL A 505 -9.82 60.19 3.99
N LEU A 506 -10.66 61.00 4.63
CA LEU A 506 -12.05 60.62 4.87
C LEU A 506 -12.86 60.96 3.62
N VAL A 507 -13.48 59.93 3.06
CA VAL A 507 -14.19 59.97 1.79
C VAL A 507 -15.66 59.73 2.06
N ARG A 508 -16.51 60.61 1.53
CA ARG A 508 -17.95 60.41 1.53
C ARG A 508 -18.44 59.96 0.16
N THR A 509 -19.25 58.91 0.13
CA THR A 509 -19.89 58.45 -1.11
C THR A 509 -20.98 59.41 -1.54
N ALA A 510 -21.27 59.44 -2.85
CA ALA A 510 -22.43 60.17 -3.34
C ALA A 510 -23.74 59.60 -2.74
N HIS A 511 -24.74 60.47 -2.61
CA HIS A 511 -26.08 60.08 -2.15
C HIS A 511 -26.66 58.99 -3.06
N GLY A 512 -27.32 58.00 -2.44
CA GLY A 512 -27.98 56.92 -3.16
C GLY A 512 -27.03 55.89 -3.80
N VAL A 513 -25.72 56.07 -3.67
CA VAL A 513 -24.74 55.10 -4.18
C VAL A 513 -24.54 53.97 -3.19
N VAL A 514 -24.09 54.30 -1.97
CA VAL A 514 -23.95 53.32 -0.89
C VAL A 514 -25.16 53.36 0.02
N THR A 515 -25.56 54.52 0.54
CA THR A 515 -26.78 54.73 1.31
C THR A 515 -27.55 55.95 0.80
N PRO A 516 -28.86 56.10 1.12
CA PRO A 516 -29.61 57.31 0.77
C PRO A 516 -28.95 58.62 1.23
N ALA A 517 -28.35 58.61 2.43
CA ALA A 517 -27.67 59.77 3.02
C ALA A 517 -26.19 59.91 2.62
N GLY A 518 -25.63 58.93 1.91
CA GLY A 518 -24.19 58.78 1.71
C GLY A 518 -23.50 58.05 2.87
N HIS A 519 -22.34 57.47 2.61
CA HIS A 519 -21.55 56.69 3.56
C HIS A 519 -20.14 57.28 3.71
N LEU A 520 -19.51 57.10 4.87
CA LEU A 520 -18.17 57.60 5.15
C LEU A 520 -17.21 56.45 5.47
N PHE A 521 -16.05 56.50 4.84
CA PHE A 521 -14.94 55.58 5.09
C PHE A 521 -13.60 56.32 4.98
N VAL A 522 -12.52 55.63 5.36
CA VAL A 522 -11.16 56.19 5.33
C VAL A 522 -10.38 55.53 4.21
N ALA A 523 -9.97 56.32 3.21
CA ALA A 523 -9.01 55.90 2.21
C ALA A 523 -7.61 55.89 2.83
N VAL A 524 -6.97 54.73 2.74
CA VAL A 524 -5.60 54.47 3.23
C VAL A 524 -4.67 54.02 2.12
N GLY A 525 -5.17 53.90 0.89
CA GLY A 525 -4.37 53.57 -0.27
C GLY A 525 -5.15 53.73 -1.58
N TYR A 526 -4.46 53.50 -2.68
CA TYR A 526 -5.05 53.49 -4.01
C TYR A 526 -4.37 52.47 -4.93
N VAL A 527 -5.09 52.06 -5.96
CA VAL A 527 -4.56 51.35 -7.13
C VAL A 527 -5.11 52.03 -8.39
N GLU A 528 -4.23 52.32 -9.33
CA GLU A 528 -4.53 52.89 -10.65
C GLU A 528 -3.90 51.98 -11.71
N GLU A 529 -4.75 51.39 -12.56
CA GLU A 529 -4.29 50.48 -13.61
C GLU A 529 -5.16 50.65 -14.85
N ASN A 530 -4.56 50.91 -16.01
CA ASN A 530 -5.25 51.00 -17.31
C ASN A 530 -6.51 51.90 -17.29
N GLY A 531 -6.48 52.99 -16.52
CA GLY A 531 -7.60 53.93 -16.35
C GLY A 531 -8.63 53.52 -15.30
N MET A 532 -8.55 52.33 -14.72
CA MET A 532 -9.32 51.96 -13.53
C MET A 532 -8.72 52.61 -12.29
N ARG A 533 -9.60 53.20 -11.47
CA ARG A 533 -9.24 53.84 -10.20
C ARG A 533 -9.90 53.10 -9.05
N GLN A 534 -9.09 52.52 -8.17
CA GLN A 534 -9.56 51.81 -6.99
C GLN A 534 -9.01 52.45 -5.72
N LEU A 535 -9.86 52.66 -4.73
CA LEU A 535 -9.44 53.03 -3.39
C LEU A 535 -9.22 51.78 -2.55
N ILE A 536 -8.15 51.79 -1.75
CA ILE A 536 -7.93 50.87 -0.64
C ILE A 536 -8.43 51.59 0.61
N THR A 537 -9.41 51.01 1.30
CA THR A 537 -10.13 51.72 2.36
C THR A 537 -10.34 50.86 3.59
N TYR A 538 -10.43 51.53 4.73
CA TYR A 538 -11.12 51.01 5.91
C TYR A 538 -12.54 51.56 5.93
N ASP A 539 -13.47 50.65 5.70
CA ASP A 539 -14.89 50.93 5.84
C ASP A 539 -15.35 50.52 7.24
N PRO A 540 -15.91 51.44 8.06
CA PRO A 540 -16.43 51.10 9.38
C PRO A 540 -17.46 49.96 9.41
N PHE A 541 -18.06 49.57 8.28
CA PHE A 541 -18.96 48.42 8.14
C PHE A 541 -18.30 47.16 7.56
N GLY A 542 -17.08 47.25 7.03
CA GLY A 542 -16.51 46.26 6.12
C GLY A 542 -16.99 46.45 4.67
N ARG A 543 -16.62 45.53 3.77
CA ARG A 543 -16.81 45.68 2.32
C ARG A 543 -18.28 45.79 1.91
N TRP A 544 -18.61 46.82 1.15
CA TRP A 544 -19.86 46.96 0.41
C TRP A 544 -19.80 46.17 -0.92
N LEU A 545 -20.83 45.35 -1.19
CA LEU A 545 -20.86 44.45 -2.34
C LEU A 545 -21.79 44.91 -3.48
N GLY A 546 -22.58 45.96 -3.29
CA GLY A 546 -23.49 46.49 -4.32
C GLY A 546 -24.88 45.85 -4.37
N SER A 547 -25.89 46.73 -4.34
CA SER A 547 -27.31 46.65 -4.77
C SER A 547 -28.20 45.41 -4.62
N CYS A 548 -27.75 44.22 -4.21
CA CYS A 548 -28.71 43.17 -3.86
C CYS A 548 -29.24 43.40 -2.44
N CYS A 549 -30.57 43.57 -2.34
CA CYS A 549 -31.35 43.80 -1.12
C CYS A 549 -31.21 45.23 -0.56
N THR A 550 -32.21 46.07 -0.86
CA THR A 550 -32.47 47.32 -0.13
C THR A 550 -32.37 47.09 1.39
N ASN A 551 -31.55 47.90 2.06
CA ASN A 551 -31.37 47.97 3.52
C ASN A 551 -30.63 46.83 4.23
N ASN A 552 -29.92 45.92 3.54
CA ASN A 552 -29.25 44.80 4.22
C ASN A 552 -27.75 45.00 4.53
N TYR A 553 -27.36 46.24 4.88
CA TYR A 553 -26.00 46.60 5.34
C TYR A 553 -25.60 45.87 6.63
N ASP A 554 -26.61 45.50 7.42
CA ASP A 554 -26.52 44.66 8.60
C ASP A 554 -25.79 43.34 8.33
N TRP A 555 -26.06 42.72 7.17
CA TRP A 555 -25.71 41.33 6.92
C TRP A 555 -24.21 41.11 6.66
N ASN A 556 -23.55 42.02 5.93
CA ASN A 556 -22.10 41.95 5.68
C ASN A 556 -21.28 42.06 6.97
N SER A 557 -21.85 42.71 7.99
CA SER A 557 -21.24 42.83 9.31
C SER A 557 -21.57 41.64 10.23
N ARG A 558 -22.51 40.77 9.83
CA ARG A 558 -23.07 39.66 10.63
C ARG A 558 -22.72 38.28 10.06
N GLU A 559 -22.22 38.18 8.83
CA GLU A 559 -21.80 36.90 8.24
C GLU A 559 -20.38 36.51 8.60
N SER A 560 -20.13 35.20 8.63
CA SER A 560 -18.80 34.61 8.79
C SER A 560 -17.81 35.02 7.69
N GLY A 561 -18.30 35.52 6.54
CA GLY A 561 -17.49 36.06 5.43
C GLY A 561 -17.21 37.57 5.51
N SER A 562 -17.47 38.21 6.65
CA SER A 562 -17.31 39.67 6.80
C SER A 562 -15.89 40.15 6.50
N ALA A 563 -15.77 41.29 5.83
CA ALA A 563 -14.50 41.97 5.58
C ALA A 563 -14.18 43.06 6.62
N LYS A 564 -14.75 42.98 7.83
CA LYS A 564 -14.37 43.87 8.93
C LYS A 564 -12.90 43.76 9.27
N GLY A 565 -12.28 44.88 9.63
CA GLY A 565 -10.86 44.95 9.94
C GLY A 565 -9.92 44.79 8.75
N ARG A 566 -10.44 44.37 7.59
CA ARG A 566 -9.67 44.17 6.36
C ARG A 566 -9.75 45.42 5.51
N TRP A 567 -8.70 45.64 4.72
CA TRP A 567 -8.78 46.57 3.61
C TRP A 567 -9.78 46.09 2.58
N VAL A 568 -10.53 47.03 2.03
CA VAL A 568 -11.49 46.76 0.98
C VAL A 568 -11.20 47.66 -0.21
N HIS A 569 -11.24 47.04 -1.39
CA HIS A 569 -11.05 47.77 -2.64
C HIS A 569 -12.40 48.19 -3.21
N TYR A 570 -12.51 49.48 -3.46
CA TYR A 570 -13.67 50.07 -4.09
C TYR A 570 -13.30 50.71 -5.41
N ASN A 571 -14.13 50.48 -6.43
CA ASN A 571 -14.05 51.28 -7.65
C ASN A 571 -14.45 52.72 -7.32
N PHE A 572 -13.47 53.61 -7.39
CA PHE A 572 -13.63 55.01 -7.04
C PHE A 572 -14.74 55.68 -7.87
N ASP A 573 -14.79 55.39 -9.16
CA ASP A 573 -15.73 55.99 -10.10
C ASP A 573 -17.17 55.49 -9.94
N ARG A 574 -17.35 54.38 -9.22
CA ARG A 574 -18.68 53.93 -8.79
C ARG A 574 -19.14 54.58 -7.50
N LEU A 575 -18.22 54.87 -6.57
CA LEU A 575 -18.55 55.40 -5.25
C LEU A 575 -18.62 56.93 -5.20
N PHE A 576 -17.79 57.58 -6.03
CA PHE A 576 -17.58 59.01 -6.07
C PHE A 576 -18.27 59.58 -7.34
N GLY A 577 -19.29 60.42 -7.16
CA GLY A 577 -20.28 60.83 -8.19
C GLY A 577 -20.50 62.34 -8.29
N SER A 578 -21.75 62.82 -8.35
CA SER A 578 -22.08 64.24 -8.59
C SER A 578 -22.16 65.13 -7.33
N ALA A 579 -22.07 64.54 -6.12
CA ALA A 579 -22.19 65.25 -4.84
C ALA A 579 -21.04 64.88 -3.89
N ASN A 580 -19.82 65.26 -4.27
CA ASN A 580 -18.60 64.69 -3.73
C ASN A 580 -17.96 65.58 -2.69
N TRP A 581 -17.80 65.03 -1.49
CA TRP A 581 -17.11 65.69 -0.42
C TRP A 581 -16.07 64.76 0.17
N LEU A 582 -14.88 65.28 0.41
CA LEU A 582 -13.83 64.60 1.17
C LEU A 582 -13.29 65.52 2.25
N ILE A 583 -12.77 64.94 3.32
CA ILE A 583 -12.08 65.66 4.38
C ILE A 583 -10.63 65.22 4.42
N THR A 584 -9.73 66.19 4.27
CA THR A 584 -8.31 66.02 4.60
C THR A 584 -8.11 66.54 6.02
N ALA A 585 -7.55 65.74 6.92
CA ALA A 585 -7.27 66.15 8.29
C ALA A 585 -5.81 65.83 8.63
N ARG A 586 -5.00 66.87 8.79
CA ARG A 586 -3.54 66.75 8.89
C ARG A 586 -3.07 67.04 10.31
N ASN A 587 -2.20 66.21 10.85
CA ASN A 587 -1.42 66.57 12.03
C ASN A 587 -0.17 67.36 11.60
N PRO A 588 -0.05 68.66 11.91
CA PRO A 588 1.06 69.48 11.44
C PRO A 588 2.42 69.06 12.02
N THR A 589 2.43 68.24 13.08
CA THR A 589 3.65 67.75 13.72
C THR A 589 4.08 66.36 13.22
N LEU A 590 3.26 65.68 12.42
CA LEU A 590 3.58 64.35 11.89
C LEU A 590 4.29 64.50 10.53
N GLN A 591 5.47 63.93 10.38
CA GLN A 591 6.18 63.90 9.10
C GLN A 591 5.63 62.78 8.21
N ALA A 592 5.46 63.08 6.92
CA ALA A 592 5.11 62.10 5.90
C ALA A 592 6.20 61.01 5.86
N THR A 593 5.80 59.77 6.13
CA THR A 593 6.67 58.60 6.06
C THR A 593 6.19 57.77 4.87
N LEU A 594 7.05 57.63 3.86
CA LEU A 594 6.78 56.83 2.67
C LEU A 594 6.89 55.35 3.05
N ALA A 595 5.89 54.54 2.65
CA ALA A 595 5.88 53.11 2.90
C ALA A 595 6.83 52.41 1.92
N ASP A 596 8.00 51.96 2.38
CA ASP A 596 8.94 51.17 1.56
C ASP A 596 8.68 49.66 1.68
N THR A 597 7.58 49.25 2.33
CA THR A 597 7.18 47.84 2.43
C THR A 597 5.66 47.69 2.47
N LEU A 598 5.09 46.74 1.73
CA LEU A 598 3.87 46.08 2.21
C LEU A 598 4.30 45.22 3.38
N SER A 599 4.03 45.69 4.59
CA SER A 599 3.77 44.72 5.64
C SER A 599 2.52 43.92 5.25
N PRO A 600 2.43 42.65 5.64
CA PRO A 600 1.24 41.81 5.42
C PRO A 600 -0.06 42.56 5.81
N PRO A 601 -1.23 42.14 5.28
CA PRO A 601 -2.51 42.74 5.67
C PRO A 601 -2.60 42.86 7.19
N ASP A 602 -3.02 44.03 7.69
CA ASP A 602 -2.92 44.37 9.11
C ASP A 602 -3.56 43.30 9.98
N GLU A 603 -2.95 43.05 11.14
CA GLU A 603 -3.64 42.42 12.25
C GLU A 603 -4.89 43.26 12.56
N ILE A 604 -6.05 42.66 12.30
CA ILE A 604 -7.36 43.24 12.58
C ILE A 604 -7.39 43.65 14.06
N SER A 605 -7.81 44.91 14.33
CA SER A 605 -8.08 45.39 15.67
C SER A 605 -8.94 44.35 16.42
N VAL A 606 -8.38 43.81 17.51
CA VAL A 606 -9.04 42.80 18.35
C VAL A 606 -10.12 43.52 19.16
N GLU A 607 -11.33 43.62 18.61
CA GLU A 607 -12.50 44.20 19.31
C GLU A 607 -12.93 43.28 20.47
N GLU A 608 -13.25 43.83 21.66
CA GLU A 608 -13.82 43.05 22.76
C GLU A 608 -15.22 42.52 22.38
N GLU A 609 -15.40 41.20 22.46
CA GLU A 609 -16.65 40.51 22.14
C GLU A 609 -17.78 40.85 23.12
N SER A 610 -18.72 41.73 22.78
CA SER A 610 -20.08 41.77 23.37
C SER A 610 -20.96 42.73 22.55
N ILE A 611 -22.26 42.57 22.27
CA ILE A 611 -23.31 41.55 22.46
C ILE A 611 -23.85 41.28 21.04
N SER A 612 -23.96 40.00 20.63
CA SER A 612 -24.35 39.51 19.29
C SER A 612 -23.31 39.60 18.15
N THR A 613 -22.03 39.57 18.49
CA THR A 613 -20.90 39.46 17.53
C THR A 613 -20.40 38.02 17.43
N PHE A 614 -20.26 37.54 16.19
CA PHE A 614 -19.65 36.26 15.85
C PHE A 614 -18.14 36.30 16.10
N ASN A 615 -17.56 35.20 16.60
CA ASN A 615 -16.11 35.03 16.75
C ASN A 615 -15.41 35.54 15.48
N GLY A 616 -14.59 36.59 15.64
CA GLY A 616 -13.57 36.86 14.64
C GLY A 616 -12.68 35.61 14.61
N SER A 617 -12.66 34.87 13.50
CA SER A 617 -11.67 33.82 13.37
C SER A 617 -10.30 34.48 13.26
N THR A 618 -9.38 34.10 14.15
CA THR A 618 -8.00 33.95 13.72
C THR A 618 -8.02 32.84 12.69
N ASP A 619 -8.16 33.21 11.42
CA ASP A 619 -8.05 32.24 10.36
C ASP A 619 -6.58 31.80 10.29
N ASN A 620 -6.26 30.77 11.09
CA ASN A 620 -5.04 29.98 10.98
C ASN A 620 -5.02 29.16 9.68
N THR A 621 -5.98 29.34 8.78
CA THR A 621 -5.95 28.84 7.42
C THR A 621 -5.50 29.94 6.47
N GLY A 622 -4.34 29.73 5.85
CA GLY A 622 -3.70 30.63 4.89
C GLY A 622 -4.50 30.88 3.61
N ALA A 623 -5.59 31.63 3.70
CA ALA A 623 -6.38 32.06 2.56
C ALA A 623 -6.91 33.49 2.78
N LEU A 624 -6.12 34.51 2.45
CA LEU A 624 -6.65 35.85 2.31
C LEU A 624 -6.24 36.46 0.97
N LEU A 625 -7.15 36.26 0.02
CA LEU A 625 -7.26 37.13 -1.12
C LEU A 625 -8.55 37.88 -1.18
N TYR A 626 -8.43 39.13 -1.64
CA TYR A 626 -9.58 39.92 -2.00
C TYR A 626 -9.27 40.93 -3.08
N LEU A 627 -9.48 40.57 -4.35
CA LEU A 627 -9.75 41.53 -5.44
C LEU A 627 -10.53 40.86 -6.61
N PRO A 628 -11.13 41.60 -7.59
CA PRO A 628 -12.24 42.55 -7.44
C PRO A 628 -13.35 42.42 -8.53
N LEU A 629 -14.58 42.87 -8.19
CA LEU A 629 -15.58 43.62 -9.01
C LEU A 629 -16.05 43.20 -10.44
N LEU A 630 -17.37 43.38 -10.64
CA LEU A 630 -18.14 43.64 -11.89
C LEU A 630 -18.74 42.45 -12.66
N ARG A 631 -19.98 42.07 -12.32
CA ARG A 631 -20.91 41.58 -13.34
C ARG A 631 -21.26 42.73 -14.29
N ARG A 632 -21.22 42.46 -15.60
CA ARG A 632 -22.10 43.13 -16.56
C ARG A 632 -23.54 42.71 -16.31
#